data_AF-A0A2V8P0X7-F1
#
_entry.id   AF-A0A2V8P0X7-F1
#
_cell.length_a   1.000
_cell.length_b   1.000
_cell.length_c   1.000
_cell.angle_alpha   90.00
_cell.angle_beta   90.00
_cell.angle_gamma   90.00
#
_symmetry.space_group_name_H-M   'P 1'
#
loop_
_entity.id
_entity.type
_entity.pdbx_description
1 polymer ?
#
loop_
_entity_poly.entity_id
_entity_poly.type
_entity_poly.pdbx_seq_one_letter_code
_entity_poly.pdbx_strand_id
1 'polypeptide(L)'
;MLPEQVGDQPVDLAAYYDQHHQWFFGFLLVTLVVSVIKDVIINGSLPGPVNLGFHLFLAAASVSALLIRGRRYQECVGVASAGAFVAHVALLLTRLR
;
A
#
# COMPACT_ATOMS: atom_id res chain seq x y z
N MET A 1 27.64 -2.95 27.82
CA MET A 1 27.04 -2.17 26.71
C MET A 1 25.59 -2.60 26.62
N LEU A 2 24.66 -1.66 26.79
CA LEU A 2 23.24 -1.99 26.75
C LEU A 2 22.78 -2.13 25.29
N PRO A 3 21.81 -3.00 24.96
CA PRO A 3 21.33 -3.20 23.60
C PRO A 3 20.87 -1.91 22.91
N GLU A 4 20.39 -0.92 23.66
CA GLU A 4 20.03 0.40 23.15
C GLU A 4 21.20 1.22 22.57
N GLN A 5 22.46 0.89 22.88
CA GLN A 5 23.64 1.62 22.39
C GLN A 5 24.19 1.04 21.07
N VAL A 6 23.73 -0.14 20.66
CA VAL A 6 24.04 -0.74 19.36
C VAL A 6 23.00 -0.24 18.35
N GLY A 7 23.08 1.03 17.97
CA GLY A 7 22.07 1.62 17.07
C GLY A 7 22.02 3.14 16.99
N ASP A 8 22.83 3.85 17.77
CA ASP A 8 22.82 5.33 17.85
C ASP A 8 23.43 6.04 16.63
N GLN A 9 23.50 5.35 15.48
CA GLN A 9 23.80 5.94 14.19
C GLN A 9 22.49 6.53 13.65
N PRO A 10 22.41 7.84 13.33
CA PRO A 10 21.21 8.42 12.76
C PRO A 10 20.86 7.69 11.45
N VAL A 11 19.80 6.88 11.48
CA VAL A 11 19.30 6.20 10.29
C VAL A 11 18.65 7.24 9.40
N ASP A 12 19.23 7.48 8.24
CA ASP A 12 18.59 8.28 7.19
C ASP A 12 17.40 7.50 6.62
N LEU A 13 16.21 7.82 7.15
CA LEU A 13 14.93 7.24 6.74
C LEU A 13 14.64 7.46 5.25
N ALA A 14 15.09 8.58 4.68
CA ALA A 14 14.87 8.87 3.27
C ALA A 14 15.75 7.97 2.39
N ALA A 15 17.03 7.84 2.74
CA ALA A 15 17.94 6.92 2.05
C ALA A 15 17.51 5.45 2.19
N TYR A 16 16.99 5.06 3.36
CA TYR A 16 16.47 3.71 3.58
C TYR A 16 15.22 3.43 2.73
N TYR A 17 14.29 4.40 2.68
CA TYR A 17 13.11 4.32 1.82
C TYR A 17 13.50 4.25 0.34
N ASP A 18 14.42 5.09 -0.12
CA ASP A 18 14.86 5.10 -1.53
C ASP A 18 15.43 3.74 -1.96
N GLN A 19 16.10 3.01 -1.06
CA GLN A 19 16.59 1.66 -1.32
C GLN A 19 15.46 0.60 -1.38
N HIS A 20 14.32 0.83 -0.74
CA HIS A 20 13.28 -0.19 -0.51
C HIS A 20 11.89 0.17 -1.06
N HIS A 21 11.72 1.34 -1.71
CA HIS A 21 10.42 1.82 -2.18
C HIS A 21 9.70 0.81 -3.09
N GLN A 22 10.45 0.04 -3.88
CA GLN A 22 9.89 -0.99 -4.76
C GLN A 22 9.22 -2.11 -3.97
N TRP A 23 9.80 -2.50 -2.83
CA TRP A 23 9.19 -3.48 -1.94
C TRP A 23 7.92 -2.94 -1.31
N PHE A 24 7.91 -1.67 -0.89
CA PHE A 24 6.71 -1.08 -0.28
C PHE A 24 5.49 -1.13 -1.21
N PHE A 25 5.62 -0.62 -2.44
CA PHE A 25 4.52 -0.65 -3.41
C PHE A 25 4.29 -2.04 -4.01
N GLY A 26 5.34 -2.86 -4.11
CA GLY A 26 5.23 -4.26 -4.53
C GLY A 26 4.38 -5.08 -3.56
N PHE A 27 4.62 -4.96 -2.25
CA PHE A 27 3.82 -5.65 -1.24
C PHE A 27 2.37 -5.18 -1.23
N LEU A 28 2.14 -3.87 -1.39
CA LEU A 28 0.79 -3.34 -1.51
C LEU A 28 0.07 -3.95 -2.73
N LEU A 29 0.73 -3.96 -3.89
CA LEU A 29 0.18 -4.53 -5.12
C LEU A 29 -0.16 -6.02 -4.97
N VAL A 30 0.76 -6.82 -4.40
CA VAL A 30 0.53 -8.25 -4.14
C VAL A 30 -0.64 -8.45 -3.18
N THR A 31 -0.74 -7.64 -2.13
CA THR A 31 -1.84 -7.70 -1.16
C THR A 31 -3.19 -7.47 -1.85
N LEU A 32 -3.28 -6.51 -2.77
CA LEU A 32 -4.51 -6.24 -3.52
C LEU A 32 -4.89 -7.41 -4.44
N VAL A 33 -3.91 -8.01 -5.12
CA VAL A 33 -4.14 -9.19 -5.97
C VAL A 33 -4.68 -10.35 -5.13
N VAL A 34 -4.05 -10.63 -3.99
CA VAL A 34 -4.49 -11.69 -3.06
C VAL A 34 -5.91 -11.41 -2.54
N SER A 35 -6.22 -10.14 -2.23
CA SER A 35 -7.55 -9.73 -1.77
C SER A 35 -8.64 -9.99 -2.81
N VAL A 36 -8.42 -9.63 -4.09
CA VAL A 36 -9.37 -9.93 -5.17
C VAL A 36 -9.51 -11.44 -5.40
N ILE A 37 -8.39 -12.18 -5.42
CA ILE A 37 -8.42 -13.64 -5.57
C ILE A 37 -9.23 -14.29 -4.44
N LYS A 38 -9.05 -13.82 -3.20
CA LYS A 38 -9.81 -14.30 -2.05
C LYS A 38 -11.32 -14.09 -2.24
N ASP A 39 -11.75 -12.92 -2.70
CA ASP A 39 -13.17 -12.65 -2.96
C ASP A 39 -13.73 -13.60 -4.02
N VAL A 40 -12.98 -13.86 -5.10
CA VAL A 40 -13.39 -14.81 -6.15
C VAL A 40 -13.51 -16.23 -5.60
N ILE A 41 -12.54 -16.68 -4.81
CA ILE A 41 -12.53 -18.04 -4.23
C ILE A 41 -13.67 -18.23 -3.22
N ILE A 42 -13.89 -17.25 -2.33
CA ILE A 42 -14.86 -17.39 -1.23
C ILE A 42 -16.29 -17.11 -1.69
N ASN A 43 -16.50 -16.04 -2.46
CA ASN A 43 -17.84 -15.58 -2.85
C ASN A 43 -18.24 -16.02 -4.26
N GLY A 44 -17.36 -16.72 -4.99
CA GLY A 44 -17.62 -17.16 -6.38
C GLY A 44 -17.78 -16.00 -7.37
N SER A 45 -17.46 -14.77 -6.97
CA SER A 45 -17.69 -13.56 -7.74
C SER A 45 -16.61 -12.52 -7.46
N LEU A 46 -16.46 -11.57 -8.39
CA LEU A 46 -15.56 -10.45 -8.19
C LEU A 46 -16.04 -9.55 -7.03
N PRO A 47 -15.13 -8.78 -6.42
CA PRO A 47 -15.49 -7.78 -5.43
C PRO A 47 -16.58 -6.84 -5.98
N GLY A 48 -17.51 -6.41 -5.12
CA GLY A 48 -18.51 -5.41 -5.49
C GLY A 48 -17.87 -4.12 -6.06
N PRO A 49 -18.58 -3.34 -6.89
CA PRO A 49 -17.99 -2.30 -7.73
C PRO A 49 -17.20 -1.24 -6.96
N VAL A 50 -17.67 -0.85 -5.77
CA VAL A 50 -16.94 0.09 -4.90
C VAL A 50 -15.64 -0.54 -4.38
N ASN A 51 -15.68 -1.79 -3.93
CA ASN A 51 -14.49 -2.50 -3.45
C ASN A 51 -13.47 -2.67 -4.56
N LEU A 52 -13.92 -3.13 -5.72
CA LEU A 52 -13.08 -3.29 -6.91
C LEU A 52 -12.49 -1.96 -7.37
N GLY A 53 -13.24 -0.86 -7.29
CA GLY A 53 -12.76 0.49 -7.58
C GLY A 53 -11.56 0.89 -6.71
N PHE A 54 -11.63 0.65 -5.40
CA PHE A 54 -10.50 0.89 -4.50
C PHE A 54 -9.28 0.01 -4.84
N HIS A 55 -9.50 -1.26 -5.15
CA HIS A 55 -8.43 -2.18 -5.55
C HIS A 55 -7.72 -1.69 -6.82
N LEU A 56 -8.49 -1.32 -7.85
CA LEU A 56 -7.94 -0.83 -9.11
C LEU A 56 -7.19 0.50 -8.93
N PHE A 57 -7.74 1.43 -8.14
CA PHE A 57 -7.09 2.70 -7.84
C PHE A 57 -5.75 2.49 -7.12
N LEU A 58 -5.73 1.69 -6.05
CA LEU A 58 -4.51 1.43 -5.29
C LEU A 58 -3.48 0.62 -6.11
N ALA A 59 -3.95 -0.29 -6.98
CA ALA A 59 -3.07 -1.03 -7.88
C ALA A 59 -2.42 -0.10 -8.91
N ALA A 60 -3.20 0.79 -9.52
CA ALA A 60 -2.69 1.79 -10.46
C ALA A 60 -1.66 2.72 -9.80
N ALA A 61 -1.96 3.21 -8.58
CA ALA A 61 -1.03 4.02 -7.79
C ALA A 61 0.26 3.26 -7.43
N SER A 62 0.16 1.97 -7.11
CA SER A 62 1.33 1.13 -6.82
C SER A 62 2.19 0.91 -8.05
N VAL A 63 1.58 0.58 -9.20
CA VAL A 63 2.29 0.41 -10.47
C VAL A 63 2.95 1.72 -10.89
N SER A 64 2.28 2.85 -10.77
CA SER A 64 2.86 4.14 -11.15
C SER A 64 4.02 4.53 -10.24
N ALA A 65 3.94 4.23 -8.93
CA ALA A 65 5.04 4.40 -7.99
C ALA A 65 6.24 3.47 -8.29
N LEU A 66 6.01 2.27 -8.83
CA LEU A 66 7.11 1.39 -9.26
C LEU A 66 7.82 1.91 -10.52
N LEU A 67 7.10 2.61 -11.40
CA LEU A 67 7.64 3.12 -12.67
C LEU A 67 8.30 4.50 -12.54
N ILE A 68 7.85 5.35 -11.62
CA ILE A 68 8.26 6.75 -11.52
C ILE A 68 9.16 6.98 -10.30
N ARG A 69 10.45 7.28 -10.53
CA ARG A 69 11.47 7.48 -9.45
C ARG A 69 11.55 8.92 -8.92
N GLY A 70 10.47 9.70 -8.99
CA GLY A 70 10.47 11.09 -8.52
C GLY A 70 10.13 11.21 -7.04
N ARG A 71 11.00 11.80 -6.21
CA ARG A 71 10.76 11.94 -4.76
C ARG A 71 9.42 12.58 -4.40
N ARG A 72 9.09 13.74 -4.99
CA ARG A 72 7.80 14.42 -4.76
C ARG A 72 6.61 13.57 -5.21
N TYR A 73 6.80 12.81 -6.29
CA TYR A 73 5.78 11.90 -6.79
C TYR A 73 5.54 10.75 -5.81
N GLN A 74 6.61 10.15 -5.28
CA GLN A 74 6.57 9.08 -4.26
C GLN A 74 5.88 9.56 -2.97
N GLU A 75 6.20 10.78 -2.52
CA GLU A 75 5.54 11.41 -1.37
C GLU A 75 4.03 11.60 -1.64
N CYS A 76 3.65 12.19 -2.78
CA CYS A 76 2.25 12.40 -3.13
C CYS A 76 1.47 11.09 -3.28
N VAL A 77 2.01 10.11 -4.02
CA VAL A 77 1.35 8.83 -4.26
C VAL A 77 1.28 8.01 -2.98
N GLY A 78 2.29 8.09 -2.10
CA GLY A 78 2.28 7.47 -0.79
C GLY A 78 1.17 8.02 0.10
N VAL A 79 1.08 9.35 0.24
CA VAL A 79 0.02 10.01 1.02
C VAL A 79 -1.37 9.71 0.44
N ALA A 80 -1.54 9.78 -0.88
CA ALA A 80 -2.80 9.47 -1.53
C ALA A 80 -3.20 8.00 -1.33
N SER A 81 -2.26 7.06 -1.45
CA SER A 81 -2.52 5.64 -1.25
C SER A 81 -2.85 5.32 0.20
N ALA A 82 -2.15 5.91 1.16
CA ALA A 82 -2.45 5.76 2.59
C ALA A 82 -3.85 6.28 2.92
N GLY A 83 -4.21 7.48 2.43
CA GLY A 83 -5.54 8.04 2.61
C GLY A 83 -6.64 7.18 1.99
N ALA A 84 -6.44 6.71 0.75
CA ALA A 84 -7.36 5.82 0.08
C ALA A 84 -7.52 4.47 0.81
N PHE A 85 -6.43 3.91 1.35
CA PHE A 85 -6.48 2.68 2.13
C PHE A 85 -7.27 2.86 3.43
N VAL A 86 -7.03 3.94 4.19
CA VAL A 86 -7.78 4.26 5.40
C VAL A 86 -9.26 4.44 5.08
N ALA A 87 -9.59 5.20 4.04
CA ALA A 87 -10.97 5.40 3.60
C ALA A 87 -11.63 4.07 3.19
N HIS A 88 -10.89 3.20 2.49
CA HIS A 88 -11.37 1.89 2.09
C HIS A 88 -11.72 1.02 3.30
N VAL A 89 -10.81 0.92 4.29
CA VAL A 89 -11.03 0.16 5.53
C VAL A 89 -12.21 0.73 6.32
N ALA A 90 -12.30 2.06 6.47
CA ALA A 90 -13.40 2.70 7.16
C ALA A 90 -14.75 2.37 6.50
N LEU A 91 -14.83 2.48 5.17
CA LEU A 91 -16.03 2.11 4.41
C LEU A 91 -16.38 0.63 4.58
N LEU A 92 -15.38 -0.25 4.55
CA LEU A 92 -15.59 -1.68 4.76
C LEU A 92 -16.18 -1.97 6.15
N LEU A 93 -15.66 -1.31 7.20
CA LEU A 93 -16.19 -1.42 8.56
C LEU A 93 -17.61 -0.88 8.68
N THR A 94 -17.95 0.20 7.98
CA THR A 94 -19.35 0.70 7.97
C THR A 94 -20.33 -0.22 7.26
N ARG A 95 -19.87 -1.03 6.30
CA ARG A 95 -20.70 -2.03 5.61
C ARG A 95 -20.83 -3.36 6.35
N LEU A 96 -19.94 -3.62 7.31
CA LEU A 96 -20.00 -4.80 8.19
C LEU A 96 -20.93 -4.61 9.40
N ARG A 97 -21.32 -3.36 9.71
CA ARG A 97 -22.36 -3.04 10.69
C ARG A 97 -23.74 -3.10 10.04
#